data_AF-X1J814-F1
#
_entry.id   AF-X1J814-F1
#
_cell.length_a   1.000
_cell.length_b   1.000
_cell.length_c   1.000
_cell.angle_alpha   90.00
_cell.angle_beta   90.00
_cell.angle_gamma   90.00
#
_symmetry.space_group_name_H-M   'P 1'
#
loop_
_entity.id
_entity.type
_entity.pdbx_description
1 polymer ?
#
loop_
_entity_poly.entity_id
_entity_poly.type
_entity_poly.pdbx_seq_one_letter_code
_entity_poly.pdbx_strand_id
1 'polypeptide(L)'
;NGQLSMTNLYNKIPYLKEVNNKFRNGFRQPSAEGRTKEVSYTQDGISLRAGRTRSINHKLKTETVTAVFYSEDGQEIEGELVVASENRITFTTDTSAADYRRVRVEVNGTIEKGESPFIIIADYTTRILMGIRNIAVTYNQSNGSLLPGYMPSTSLLGMQDYNGTLAPGWAYILGWQDPHFPETAIRNDWLSKDPMI
;
A
#
# COMPACT_ATOMS: atom_id res chain seq x y z
N ASN A 1 -10.94 26.98 -5.02
CA ASN A 1 -11.56 25.66 -5.30
C ASN A 1 -10.49 24.67 -5.71
N GLY A 2 -10.08 23.79 -4.79
CA GLY A 2 -9.12 22.72 -5.08
C GLY A 2 -9.84 21.37 -5.11
N GLN A 3 -9.58 20.57 -6.15
CA GLN A 3 -10.03 19.18 -6.22
C GLN A 3 -8.84 18.24 -6.25
N LEU A 4 -8.82 17.26 -5.36
CA LEU A 4 -7.79 16.24 -5.27
C LEU A 4 -8.39 14.86 -5.61
N SER A 5 -7.81 14.20 -6.61
CA SER A 5 -8.14 12.83 -6.97
C SER A 5 -7.24 11.87 -6.19
N MET A 6 -7.82 11.15 -5.23
CA MET A 6 -7.09 10.22 -4.37
C MET A 6 -6.70 8.93 -5.10
N THR A 7 -7.36 8.60 -6.22
CA THR A 7 -6.98 7.45 -7.04
C THR A 7 -5.56 7.57 -7.59
N ASN A 8 -5.12 8.79 -7.90
CA ASN A 8 -3.74 9.06 -8.33
C ASN A 8 -2.74 8.88 -7.17
N LEU A 9 -3.11 9.29 -5.95
CA LEU A 9 -2.28 9.12 -4.75
C LEU A 9 -2.12 7.63 -4.41
N TYR A 10 -3.22 6.89 -4.42
CA TYR A 10 -3.24 5.46 -4.14
C TYR A 10 -2.37 4.66 -5.10
N ASN A 11 -2.36 5.00 -6.38
CA ASN A 11 -1.53 4.33 -7.38
C ASN A 11 -0.03 4.64 -7.27
N LYS A 12 0.37 5.66 -6.49
CA LYS A 12 1.79 5.98 -6.22
C LYS A 12 2.37 5.17 -5.05
N ILE A 13 1.55 4.70 -4.12
CA ILE A 13 2.00 3.95 -2.96
C ILE A 13 2.02 2.44 -3.32
N PRO A 14 3.17 1.74 -3.23
CA PRO A 14 3.29 0.35 -3.70
C PRO A 14 2.23 -0.61 -3.13
N TYR A 15 2.04 -0.58 -1.82
CA TYR A 15 1.05 -1.43 -1.15
C TYR A 15 -0.39 -1.11 -1.56
N LEU A 16 -0.79 0.17 -1.54
CA LEU A 16 -2.15 0.57 -1.94
C LEU A 16 -2.42 0.27 -3.41
N LYS A 17 -1.41 0.43 -4.27
CA LYS A 17 -1.47 0.07 -5.68
C LYS A 17 -1.70 -1.44 -5.86
N GLU A 18 -0.99 -2.27 -5.09
CA GLU A 18 -1.16 -3.72 -5.10
C GLU A 18 -2.57 -4.12 -4.67
N VAL A 19 -3.05 -3.60 -3.55
CA VAL A 19 -4.43 -3.81 -3.07
C VAL A 19 -5.45 -3.36 -4.12
N ASN A 20 -5.29 -2.16 -4.68
CA ASN A 20 -6.18 -1.65 -5.73
C ASN A 20 -6.20 -2.59 -6.95
N ASN A 21 -5.04 -3.05 -7.40
CA ASN A 21 -4.91 -3.96 -8.55
C ASN A 21 -5.53 -5.33 -8.28
N LYS A 22 -5.26 -5.92 -7.10
CA LYS A 22 -5.80 -7.21 -6.64
C LYS A 22 -7.33 -7.23 -6.70
N PHE A 23 -7.96 -6.11 -6.37
CA PHE A 23 -9.40 -5.99 -6.30
C PHE A 23 -10.07 -5.46 -7.58
N ARG A 24 -9.35 -4.68 -8.40
CA ARG A 24 -9.85 -4.14 -9.67
C ARG A 24 -9.84 -5.17 -10.80
N ASN A 25 -8.89 -6.10 -10.79
CA ASN A 25 -8.75 -7.12 -11.83
C ASN A 25 -9.55 -8.41 -11.53
N GLY A 26 -10.47 -8.37 -10.55
CA GLY A 26 -11.10 -9.56 -9.96
C GLY A 26 -10.09 -10.38 -9.16
N PHE A 27 -10.55 -11.39 -8.42
CA PHE A 27 -9.68 -12.42 -7.85
C PHE A 27 -9.04 -13.23 -8.99
N ARG A 28 -8.17 -12.62 -9.80
CA ARG A 28 -7.20 -13.37 -10.58
C ARG A 28 -6.36 -14.07 -9.53
N GLN A 29 -6.55 -15.38 -9.40
CA GLN A 29 -5.59 -16.22 -8.71
C GLN A 29 -4.21 -15.81 -9.22
N PRO A 30 -3.31 -15.33 -8.35
CA PRO A 30 -1.91 -15.22 -8.69
C PRO A 30 -1.50 -16.56 -9.33
N SER A 31 -0.73 -16.51 -10.41
CA SER A 31 -0.13 -17.72 -10.98
C SER A 31 0.48 -18.55 -9.84
N ALA A 32 0.22 -19.86 -9.86
CA ALA A 32 0.61 -20.79 -8.79
C ALA A 32 2.11 -20.73 -8.46
N GLU A 33 2.94 -20.24 -9.40
CA GLU A 33 4.38 -20.02 -9.28
C GLU A 33 4.80 -19.12 -8.11
N GLY A 34 3.94 -18.19 -7.66
CA GLY A 34 4.28 -17.30 -6.53
C GLY A 34 3.94 -17.86 -5.14
N ARG A 35 3.23 -19.00 -5.08
CA ARG A 35 2.69 -19.57 -3.84
C ARG A 35 3.34 -20.89 -3.46
N THR A 36 4.15 -21.50 -4.31
CA THR A 36 4.90 -22.70 -3.94
C THR A 36 6.21 -22.32 -3.25
N LYS A 37 6.50 -22.96 -2.12
CA LYS A 37 7.82 -22.91 -1.49
C LYS A 37 8.43 -24.30 -1.57
N GLU A 38 9.63 -24.39 -2.12
CA GLU A 38 10.43 -25.60 -2.07
C GLU A 38 10.95 -25.81 -0.64
N VAL A 39 10.76 -27.01 -0.13
CA VAL A 39 11.23 -27.44 1.17
C VAL A 39 11.97 -28.76 1.01
N SER A 40 13.16 -28.86 1.61
CA SER A 40 14.00 -30.05 1.54
C SER A 40 14.26 -30.64 2.91
N TYR A 41 14.39 -31.96 2.97
CA TYR A 41 14.75 -32.70 4.16
C TYR A 41 15.84 -33.71 3.81
N THR A 42 16.97 -33.65 4.50
CA THR A 42 18.07 -34.59 4.33
C THR A 42 18.26 -35.40 5.61
N GLN A 43 18.41 -36.72 5.47
CA GLN A 43 18.70 -37.62 6.59
C GLN A 43 19.75 -38.65 6.21
N ASP A 44 20.81 -38.74 7.01
CA ASP A 44 21.92 -39.67 6.82
C ASP A 44 21.81 -40.91 7.72
N GLY A 45 22.53 -41.96 7.34
CA GLY A 45 22.75 -43.12 8.21
C GLY A 45 21.58 -44.10 8.26
N ILE A 46 20.68 -44.09 7.28
CA ILE A 46 19.52 -44.99 7.25
C ILE A 46 19.97 -46.36 6.72
N SER A 47 19.52 -47.43 7.37
CA SER A 47 19.70 -48.79 6.85
C SER A 47 18.47 -49.22 6.04
N LEU A 48 18.67 -49.59 4.78
CA LEU A 48 17.64 -50.18 3.94
C LEU A 48 17.95 -51.67 3.77
N ARG A 49 16.90 -52.50 3.87
CA ARG A 49 17.01 -53.95 3.66
C ARG A 49 16.20 -54.33 2.43
N ALA A 50 16.71 -55.25 1.64
CA ALA A 50 16.06 -55.70 0.42
C ALA A 50 14.62 -56.20 0.69
N GLY A 51 13.65 -55.77 -0.13
CA GLY A 51 12.26 -56.18 -0.03
C GLY A 51 11.54 -55.76 1.26
N ARG A 52 12.14 -54.90 2.11
CA ARG A 52 11.51 -54.37 3.31
C ARG A 52 11.19 -52.90 3.17
N THR A 53 9.93 -52.60 3.40
CA THR A 53 9.41 -51.25 3.45
C THR A 53 10.00 -50.47 4.64
N ARG A 54 10.60 -49.31 4.36
CA ARG A 54 11.09 -48.38 5.38
C ARG A 54 10.30 -47.09 5.32
N SER A 55 9.82 -46.65 6.47
CA SER A 55 9.11 -45.38 6.60
C SER A 55 10.04 -44.28 7.12
N ILE A 56 9.96 -43.09 6.51
CA ILE A 56 10.76 -41.90 6.85
C ILE A 56 9.79 -40.75 7.12
N ASN A 57 10.00 -40.07 8.27
CA ASN A 57 9.19 -38.94 8.69
C ASN A 57 9.93 -37.63 8.36
N HIS A 58 9.58 -37.01 7.24
CA HIS A 58 10.24 -35.80 6.73
C HIS A 58 9.61 -34.50 7.25
N LYS A 59 8.40 -34.54 7.83
CA LYS A 59 7.71 -33.37 8.43
C LYS A 59 7.55 -32.15 7.49
N LEU A 60 7.54 -32.36 6.17
CA LEU A 60 7.50 -31.26 5.18
C LEU A 60 6.08 -30.72 4.93
N LYS A 61 5.04 -31.38 5.43
CA LYS A 61 3.62 -31.01 5.25
C LYS A 61 3.23 -30.85 3.76
N THR A 62 3.65 -31.78 2.92
CA THR A 62 3.30 -31.81 1.49
C THR A 62 3.17 -33.24 0.99
N GLU A 63 2.20 -33.46 0.10
CA GLU A 63 1.98 -34.73 -0.59
C GLU A 63 2.83 -34.85 -1.86
N THR A 64 3.21 -33.72 -2.46
CA THR A 64 4.07 -33.68 -3.65
C THR A 64 5.53 -33.69 -3.21
N VAL A 65 6.07 -34.91 -3.08
CA VAL A 65 7.45 -35.14 -2.66
C VAL A 65 8.20 -36.02 -3.65
N THR A 66 9.43 -35.64 -3.94
CA THR A 66 10.41 -36.44 -4.68
C THR A 66 11.51 -36.81 -3.69
N ALA A 67 11.77 -38.10 -3.52
CA ALA A 67 12.80 -38.59 -2.62
C ALA A 67 13.86 -39.36 -3.40
N VAL A 68 15.12 -39.00 -3.19
CA VAL A 68 16.29 -39.66 -3.78
C VAL A 68 17.11 -40.31 -2.67
N PHE A 69 17.49 -41.57 -2.89
CA PHE A 69 18.23 -42.39 -1.93
C PHE A 69 19.63 -42.65 -2.47
N TYR A 70 20.66 -42.25 -1.74
CA TYR A 70 22.07 -42.43 -2.11
C TYR A 70 22.74 -43.48 -1.22
N SER A 71 23.38 -44.47 -1.84
CA SER A 71 24.24 -45.46 -1.17
C SER A 71 25.54 -44.83 -0.63
N GLU A 72 26.32 -45.60 0.14
CA GLU A 72 27.63 -45.18 0.67
C GLU A 72 28.61 -44.76 -0.45
N ASP A 73 28.49 -45.38 -1.62
CA ASP A 73 29.28 -45.07 -2.83
C ASP A 73 28.71 -43.90 -3.67
N GLY A 74 27.64 -43.25 -3.20
CA GLY A 74 26.98 -42.15 -3.90
C GLY A 74 26.10 -42.57 -5.07
N GLN A 75 25.87 -43.87 -5.28
CA GLN A 75 24.95 -44.39 -6.30
C GLN A 75 23.49 -44.24 -5.85
N GLU A 76 22.63 -43.89 -6.80
CA GLU A 76 21.18 -43.80 -6.58
C GLU A 76 20.58 -45.20 -6.44
N ILE A 77 19.77 -45.38 -5.40
CA ILE A 77 19.09 -46.65 -5.11
C ILE A 77 17.70 -46.58 -5.75
N GLU A 78 17.48 -47.40 -6.77
CA GLU A 78 16.15 -47.57 -7.37
C GLU A 78 15.21 -48.32 -6.41
N GLY A 79 13.96 -47.88 -6.36
CA GLY A 79 12.92 -48.49 -5.53
C GLY A 79 11.58 -47.77 -5.64
N GLU A 80 10.56 -48.37 -5.04
CA GLU A 80 9.21 -47.83 -5.05
C GLU A 80 9.03 -46.82 -3.92
N LEU A 81 8.71 -45.57 -4.29
CA LEU A 81 8.35 -44.50 -3.37
C LEU A 81 6.83 -44.37 -3.28
N VAL A 82 6.29 -44.57 -2.08
CA VAL A 82 4.87 -44.36 -1.79
C VAL A 82 4.73 -43.26 -0.74
N VAL A 83 3.96 -42.22 -1.06
CA VAL A 83 3.61 -41.16 -0.11
C VAL A 83 2.55 -41.69 0.84
N ALA A 84 2.92 -41.88 2.12
CA ALA A 84 1.99 -42.42 3.12
C ALA A 84 1.16 -41.32 3.81
N SER A 85 1.68 -40.09 3.88
CA SER A 85 0.99 -38.88 4.35
C SER A 85 1.82 -37.63 4.01
N GLU A 86 1.27 -36.43 4.22
CA GLU A 86 1.97 -35.15 4.07
C GLU A 86 3.33 -35.03 4.79
N ASN A 87 3.59 -35.87 5.81
CA ASN A 87 4.83 -35.83 6.60
C ASN A 87 5.64 -37.12 6.52
N ARG A 88 5.15 -38.15 5.80
CA ARG A 88 5.73 -39.49 5.83
C ARG A 88 5.78 -40.09 4.44
N ILE A 89 6.98 -40.46 4.03
CA ILE A 89 7.21 -41.28 2.86
C ILE A 89 7.54 -42.71 3.28
N THR A 90 7.25 -43.62 2.38
CA THR A 90 7.53 -45.04 2.53
C THR A 90 8.32 -45.47 1.30
N PHE A 91 9.50 -46.06 1.53
CA PHE A 91 10.38 -46.51 0.47
C PHE A 91 10.57 -48.02 0.57
N THR A 92 10.34 -48.70 -0.54
CA THR A 92 10.56 -50.13 -0.67
C THR A 92 11.64 -50.36 -1.72
N THR A 93 12.78 -50.89 -1.29
CA THR A 93 13.87 -51.27 -2.19
C THR A 93 13.55 -52.60 -2.87
N ASP A 94 13.87 -52.73 -4.16
CA ASP A 94 13.64 -53.95 -4.92
C ASP A 94 14.28 -55.18 -4.25
N THR A 95 13.57 -56.31 -4.32
CA THR A 95 13.98 -57.59 -3.75
C THR A 95 15.31 -58.10 -4.31
N SER A 96 15.78 -57.56 -5.44
CA SER A 96 17.06 -57.93 -6.07
C SER A 96 18.26 -57.09 -5.64
N ALA A 97 18.08 -56.07 -4.79
CA ALA A 97 19.15 -55.17 -4.35
C ALA A 97 19.88 -55.70 -3.10
N ALA A 98 21.16 -55.33 -2.94
CA ALA A 98 21.93 -55.66 -1.73
C ALA A 98 21.45 -54.85 -0.51
N ASP A 99 21.69 -55.37 0.70
CA ASP A 99 21.41 -54.65 1.94
C ASP A 99 22.32 -53.41 2.08
N TYR A 100 21.75 -52.21 1.90
CA TYR A 100 22.49 -50.95 2.00
C TYR A 100 22.54 -50.44 3.45
N ARG A 101 23.76 -50.25 3.96
CA ARG A 101 24.03 -49.67 5.29
C ARG A 101 24.49 -48.23 5.09
N ARG A 102 23.92 -47.28 5.86
CA ARG A 102 24.27 -45.84 5.84
C ARG A 102 23.86 -45.07 4.58
N VAL A 103 22.62 -45.25 4.15
CA VAL A 103 21.99 -44.50 3.04
C VAL A 103 21.70 -43.05 3.45
N ARG A 104 21.97 -42.11 2.55
CA ARG A 104 21.53 -40.72 2.63
C ARG A 104 20.23 -40.55 1.85
N VAL A 105 19.26 -39.88 2.45
CA VAL A 105 17.97 -39.61 1.84
C VAL A 105 17.79 -38.11 1.70
N GLU A 106 17.41 -37.68 0.50
CA GLU A 106 17.04 -36.29 0.22
C GLU A 106 15.59 -36.27 -0.26
N VAL A 107 14.72 -35.61 0.51
CA VAL A 107 13.30 -35.46 0.21
C VAL A 107 13.05 -34.01 -0.13
N ASN A 108 12.69 -33.73 -1.37
CA ASN A 108 12.32 -32.42 -1.87
C ASN A 108 10.80 -32.38 -2.05
N GLY A 109 10.14 -31.32 -1.56
CA GLY A 109 8.70 -31.16 -1.70
C GLY A 109 8.30 -29.72 -1.92
N THR A 110 7.11 -29.53 -2.49
CA THR A 110 6.52 -28.21 -2.74
C THR A 110 5.32 -27.99 -1.83
N ILE A 111 5.33 -26.94 -1.01
CA ILE A 111 4.17 -26.55 -0.19
C ILE A 111 3.42 -25.39 -0.83
N GLU A 112 2.09 -25.48 -0.91
CA GLU A 112 1.24 -24.35 -1.30
C GLU A 112 1.05 -23.40 -0.12
N LYS A 113 1.66 -22.22 -0.18
CA LYS A 113 1.49 -21.16 0.81
C LYS A 113 0.18 -20.44 0.56
N GLY A 114 -0.84 -20.75 1.37
CA GLY A 114 -2.07 -19.95 1.47
C GLY A 114 -1.78 -18.50 1.91
N GLU A 115 -2.67 -17.57 1.57
CA GLU A 115 -2.57 -16.18 2.04
C GLU A 115 -2.74 -16.09 3.56
N SER A 116 -1.92 -15.28 4.24
CA SER A 116 -2.02 -15.07 5.69
C SER A 116 -3.32 -14.37 6.06
N PRO A 117 -4.05 -14.80 7.11
CA PRO A 117 -5.29 -14.16 7.56
C PRO A 117 -5.16 -12.65 7.83
N PHE A 118 -4.01 -12.21 8.34
CA PHE A 118 -3.75 -10.79 8.60
C PHE A 118 -3.66 -9.96 7.32
N ILE A 119 -3.02 -10.51 6.28
CA ILE A 119 -2.89 -9.83 4.97
C ILE A 119 -4.29 -9.68 4.36
N ILE A 120 -5.12 -10.71 4.47
CA ILE A 120 -6.50 -10.67 4.00
C ILE A 120 -7.27 -9.52 4.68
N ILE A 121 -7.23 -9.44 6.01
CA ILE A 121 -7.92 -8.38 6.76
C ILE A 121 -7.37 -6.98 6.38
N ALA A 122 -6.06 -6.84 6.26
CA ALA A 122 -5.42 -5.58 5.86
C ALA A 122 -5.84 -5.14 4.46
N ASP A 123 -5.90 -6.06 3.49
CA ASP A 123 -6.31 -5.78 2.12
C ASP A 123 -7.77 -5.29 2.07
N TYR A 124 -8.69 -5.97 2.77
CA TYR A 124 -10.11 -5.58 2.80
C TYR A 124 -10.34 -4.23 3.47
N THR A 125 -9.72 -3.98 4.62
CA THR A 125 -9.83 -2.70 5.33
C THR A 125 -9.26 -1.55 4.49
N THR A 126 -8.10 -1.78 3.89
CA THR A 126 -7.46 -0.83 2.97
C THR A 126 -8.37 -0.51 1.78
N ARG A 127 -9.02 -1.51 1.18
CA ARG A 127 -9.97 -1.28 0.07
C ARG A 127 -11.15 -0.40 0.47
N ILE A 128 -11.69 -0.59 1.67
CA ILE A 128 -12.78 0.24 2.18
C ILE A 128 -12.32 1.71 2.27
N LEU A 129 -11.14 1.95 2.86
CA LEU A 129 -10.58 3.29 2.98
C LEU A 129 -10.30 3.94 1.62
N MET A 130 -9.76 3.16 0.67
CA MET A 130 -9.50 3.60 -0.70
C MET A 130 -10.78 3.84 -1.52
N GLY A 131 -11.97 3.53 -0.98
CA GLY A 131 -13.25 3.89 -1.58
C GLY A 131 -13.46 5.40 -1.72
N ILE A 132 -12.74 6.21 -0.93
CA ILE A 132 -12.73 7.67 -1.07
C ILE A 132 -11.93 8.03 -2.31
N ARG A 133 -12.62 8.43 -3.39
CA ARG A 133 -11.99 8.71 -4.69
C ARG A 133 -11.63 10.16 -4.89
N ASN A 134 -12.46 11.09 -4.45
CA ASN A 134 -12.33 12.52 -4.73
C ASN A 134 -12.61 13.33 -3.46
N ILE A 135 -11.74 14.29 -3.17
CA ILE A 135 -11.96 15.29 -2.13
C ILE A 135 -11.96 16.68 -2.79
N ALA A 136 -13.02 17.44 -2.57
CA ALA A 136 -13.15 18.81 -3.04
C ALA A 136 -13.14 19.75 -1.83
N VAL A 137 -12.22 20.71 -1.83
CA VAL A 137 -12.13 21.75 -0.80
C VAL A 137 -12.40 23.09 -1.46
N THR A 138 -13.44 23.76 -0.99
CA THR A 138 -13.85 25.09 -1.44
C THR A 138 -13.69 26.06 -0.29
N TYR A 139 -12.82 27.04 -0.47
CA TYR A 139 -12.66 28.15 0.46
C TYR A 139 -13.13 29.41 -0.27
N ASN A 140 -14.17 30.04 0.27
CA ASN A 140 -14.71 31.30 -0.23
C ASN A 140 -14.54 32.33 0.88
N GLN A 141 -13.83 33.40 0.58
CA GLN A 141 -13.71 34.56 1.45
C GLN A 141 -14.32 35.75 0.73
N SER A 142 -15.43 36.27 1.27
CA SER A 142 -16.04 37.51 0.81
C SER A 142 -15.76 38.58 1.85
N ASN A 143 -14.97 39.56 1.48
CA ASN A 143 -14.65 40.69 2.32
C ASN A 143 -15.05 41.95 1.55
N GLY A 144 -15.64 42.90 2.25
CA GLY A 144 -15.96 44.23 1.73
C GLY A 144 -15.58 45.28 2.75
N SER A 145 -15.18 46.45 2.28
CA SER A 145 -14.94 47.61 3.13
C SER A 145 -15.98 48.67 2.81
N LEU A 146 -16.62 49.20 3.86
CA LEU A 146 -17.51 50.35 3.78
C LEU A 146 -16.95 51.44 4.67
N LEU A 147 -16.79 52.64 4.11
CA LEU A 147 -16.33 53.80 4.86
C LEU A 147 -17.48 54.82 4.96
N PRO A 148 -18.28 54.78 6.05
CA PRO A 148 -19.37 55.74 6.26
C PRO A 148 -18.81 57.14 6.52
N GLY A 149 -19.48 58.17 6.02
CA GLY A 149 -19.05 59.56 6.22
C GLY A 149 -17.81 59.98 5.43
N TYR A 150 -17.41 59.22 4.41
CA TYR A 150 -16.31 59.58 3.51
C TYR A 150 -16.63 60.89 2.76
N MET A 151 -15.83 61.93 3.02
CA MET A 151 -16.04 63.28 2.50
C MET A 151 -15.40 63.56 1.13
N PRO A 152 -14.20 63.03 0.80
CA PRO A 152 -13.60 63.31 -0.50
C PRO A 152 -14.51 62.81 -1.64
N SER A 153 -14.70 63.63 -2.66
CA SER A 153 -15.55 63.28 -3.80
C SER A 153 -14.83 62.35 -4.78
N THR A 154 -15.57 61.61 -5.58
CA THR A 154 -14.98 60.77 -6.63
C THR A 154 -14.69 61.62 -7.88
N SER A 155 -13.43 61.99 -8.07
CA SER A 155 -12.96 62.65 -9.30
C SER A 155 -12.26 61.62 -10.22
N LEU A 156 -11.17 61.99 -10.87
CA LEU A 156 -10.46 61.12 -11.82
C LEU A 156 -10.10 59.75 -11.20
N LEU A 157 -10.57 58.68 -11.84
CA LEU A 157 -10.35 57.28 -11.41
C LEU A 157 -10.85 56.95 -9.99
N GLY A 158 -11.86 57.70 -9.50
CA GLY A 158 -12.46 57.46 -8.19
C GLY A 158 -11.65 58.03 -7.02
N MET A 159 -10.63 58.85 -7.31
CA MET A 159 -9.81 59.52 -6.30
C MET A 159 -9.90 61.04 -6.42
N GLN A 160 -9.60 61.72 -5.32
CA GLN A 160 -9.45 63.17 -5.28
C GLN A 160 -8.26 63.53 -4.37
N ASP A 161 -7.54 64.58 -4.74
CA ASP A 161 -6.58 65.22 -3.82
C ASP A 161 -7.36 65.94 -2.71
N TYR A 162 -7.22 65.43 -1.49
CA TYR A 162 -7.80 66.01 -0.28
C TYR A 162 -6.68 66.27 0.73
N ASN A 163 -6.45 67.53 1.07
CA ASN A 163 -5.37 67.98 1.96
C ASN A 163 -3.96 67.49 1.53
N GLY A 164 -3.66 67.49 0.22
CA GLY A 164 -2.35 67.11 -0.31
C GLY A 164 -2.11 65.61 -0.38
N THR A 165 -3.16 64.80 -0.15
CA THR A 165 -3.11 63.34 -0.22
C THR A 165 -4.22 62.83 -1.13
N LEU A 166 -3.89 61.90 -2.03
CA LEU A 166 -4.86 61.24 -2.89
C LEU A 166 -5.70 60.25 -2.07
N ALA A 167 -6.98 60.58 -1.88
CA ALA A 167 -7.97 59.77 -1.18
C ALA A 167 -8.89 59.06 -2.19
N PRO A 168 -9.31 57.79 -1.98
CA PRO A 168 -8.90 56.87 -0.92
C PRO A 168 -7.53 56.19 -1.20
N GLY A 169 -6.95 56.45 -2.37
CA GLY A 169 -5.68 55.91 -2.80
C GLY A 169 -5.79 54.60 -3.58
N TRP A 170 -4.70 54.24 -4.26
CA TRP A 170 -4.65 53.08 -5.15
C TRP A 170 -4.88 51.74 -4.46
N ALA A 171 -4.40 51.59 -3.22
CA ALA A 171 -4.59 50.35 -2.45
C ALA A 171 -6.10 50.04 -2.31
N TYR A 172 -6.89 51.04 -1.90
CA TYR A 172 -8.33 50.89 -1.73
C TYR A 172 -9.06 50.63 -3.07
N ILE A 173 -8.72 51.38 -4.12
CA ILE A 173 -9.35 51.24 -5.45
C ILE A 173 -9.02 49.88 -6.11
N LEU A 174 -7.81 49.34 -5.89
CA LEU A 174 -7.42 48.02 -6.37
C LEU A 174 -7.98 46.88 -5.51
N GLY A 175 -8.80 47.20 -4.50
CA GLY A 175 -9.45 46.21 -3.64
C GLY A 175 -8.53 45.63 -2.56
N TRP A 176 -7.41 46.29 -2.24
CA TRP A 176 -6.62 45.95 -1.06
C TRP A 176 -7.42 46.31 0.19
N GLN A 177 -7.78 45.30 0.97
CA GLN A 177 -8.55 45.46 2.21
C GLN A 177 -7.59 45.62 3.39
N ASP A 178 -7.17 46.86 3.65
CA ASP A 178 -6.37 47.18 4.83
C ASP A 178 -7.29 47.37 6.06
N PRO A 179 -7.14 46.55 7.12
CA PRO A 179 -7.92 46.72 8.37
C PRO A 179 -7.74 48.09 9.03
N HIS A 180 -6.63 48.79 8.79
CA HIS A 180 -6.32 50.10 9.38
C HIS A 180 -6.68 51.27 8.46
N PHE A 181 -7.37 51.00 7.34
CA PHE A 181 -7.85 52.05 6.44
C PHE A 181 -8.73 53.11 7.15
N PRO A 182 -9.63 52.76 8.08
CA PRO A 182 -10.38 53.75 8.84
C PRO A 182 -9.49 54.70 9.66
N GLU A 183 -8.39 54.21 10.24
CA GLU A 183 -7.44 55.06 10.97
C GLU A 183 -6.73 56.03 10.03
N THR A 184 -6.37 55.57 8.83
CA THR A 184 -5.79 56.42 7.78
C THR A 184 -6.79 57.51 7.36
N ALA A 185 -8.06 57.15 7.22
CA ALA A 185 -9.12 58.10 6.90
C ALA A 185 -9.36 59.13 8.02
N ILE A 186 -9.25 58.72 9.29
CA ILE A 186 -9.32 59.64 10.45
C ILE A 186 -8.13 60.59 10.46
N ARG A 187 -6.90 60.07 10.30
CA ARG A 187 -5.66 60.87 10.35
C ARG A 187 -5.59 61.91 9.23
N ASN A 188 -6.16 61.61 8.07
CA ASN A 188 -6.17 62.49 6.91
C ASN A 188 -7.44 63.36 6.81
N ASP A 189 -8.29 63.37 7.84
CA ASP A 189 -9.56 64.11 7.89
C ASP A 189 -10.52 63.78 6.73
N TRP A 190 -10.55 62.52 6.28
CA TRP A 190 -11.44 62.06 5.20
C TRP A 190 -12.83 61.67 5.69
N LEU A 191 -13.06 61.64 7.01
CA LEU A 191 -14.34 61.29 7.62
C LEU A 191 -15.04 62.52 8.20
N SER A 192 -16.36 62.56 8.03
CA SER A 192 -17.20 63.54 8.72
C SER A 192 -17.05 63.40 10.23
N LYS A 193 -16.92 64.54 10.92
CA LYS A 193 -16.87 64.65 12.39
C LYS A 193 -18.25 64.99 12.99
N ASP A 194 -19.27 65.12 12.13
CA ASP A 194 -20.62 65.43 12.57
C ASP A 194 -21.30 64.17 13.13
N PRO A 195 -21.72 64.17 14.41
CA PRO A 195 -22.39 63.03 15.01
C PRO A 195 -23.81 62.77 14.49
N MET A 196 -24.34 63.60 13.58
CA MET A 196 -25.72 63.49 13.05
C MET A 196 -25.84 62.94 11.62
N ILE A 197 -24.79 62.28 11.09
CA ILE A 197 -24.81 61.61 9.77
C ILE A 197 -24.62 60.10 9.92
#